data_AF-A0A0A0JW23-F1
#
_entry.id   AF-A0A0A0JW23-F1
#
_cell.length_a   1.000
_cell.length_b   1.000
_cell.length_c   1.000
_cell.angle_alpha   90.00
_cell.angle_beta   90.00
_cell.angle_gamma   90.00
#
_symmetry.space_group_name_H-M   'P 1'
#
loop_
_entity.id
_entity.type
_entity.pdbx_description
1 polymer ?
#
loop_
_entity_poly.entity_id
_entity_poly.type
_entity_poly.pdbx_seq_one_letter_code
_entity_poly.pdbx_strand_id
1 'polypeptide(L)'
;MSTITRRRRERGAAAVEMAIVLPLLLLVLGGVIEFGRALFIQNMATNAAREGARMRALGYTTTEATDRVNSAMIGMAATSFTIQYHLVQDAAGTTTVNGNCPTTPLITDRQRVTVSPSFAFIFPLPGVTAPTLTSQSEMRCGG
;
A
#
# COMPACT_ATOMS: atom_id res chain seq x y z
N MET A 1 -64.75 -5.23 24.04
CA MET A 1 -63.45 -4.88 24.66
C MET A 1 -62.35 -5.31 23.70
N SER A 2 -61.78 -4.38 22.92
CA SER A 2 -60.95 -4.67 21.76
C SER A 2 -59.46 -4.62 22.11
N THR A 3 -58.77 -5.76 22.09
CA THR A 3 -57.31 -5.87 22.27
C THR A 3 -56.63 -5.99 20.91
N ILE A 4 -56.49 -4.88 20.20
CA ILE A 4 -55.66 -4.79 18.99
C ILE A 4 -54.57 -3.74 19.29
N THR A 5 -53.32 -4.01 18.89
CA THR A 5 -52.21 -3.04 18.66
C THR A 5 -50.99 -2.95 19.60
N ARG A 6 -50.68 -3.92 20.49
CA ARG A 6 -49.38 -3.86 21.21
C ARG A 6 -48.19 -4.43 20.38
N ARG A 7 -48.34 -5.63 19.81
CA ARG A 7 -47.28 -6.32 19.02
C ARG A 7 -46.81 -5.61 17.74
N ARG A 8 -47.64 -4.79 17.09
CA ARG A 8 -47.25 -4.04 15.87
C ARG A 8 -46.40 -2.80 16.19
N ARG A 9 -46.59 -2.16 17.36
CA ARG A 9 -45.83 -0.97 17.77
C ARG A 9 -44.38 -1.32 18.13
N GLU A 10 -44.16 -2.45 18.79
CA GLU A 10 -42.81 -2.93 19.16
C GLU A 10 -41.94 -3.26 17.94
N ARG A 11 -42.53 -3.82 16.87
CA ARG A 11 -41.81 -4.11 15.61
C ARG A 11 -41.35 -2.84 14.87
N GLY A 12 -42.13 -1.76 14.95
CA GLY A 12 -41.75 -0.47 14.35
C GLY A 12 -40.62 0.22 15.12
N ALA A 13 -40.66 0.15 16.45
CA ALA A 13 -39.60 0.70 17.31
C ALA A 13 -38.24 0.04 17.05
N ALA A 14 -38.21 -1.30 16.97
CA ALA A 14 -36.97 -2.04 16.67
C ALA A 14 -36.38 -1.68 15.30
N ALA A 15 -37.22 -1.41 14.29
CA ALA A 15 -36.76 -0.98 12.97
C ALA A 15 -36.10 0.42 13.02
N VAL A 16 -36.64 1.33 13.83
CA VAL A 16 -36.08 2.69 14.02
C VAL A 16 -34.77 2.65 14.80
N GLU A 17 -34.68 1.82 15.83
CA GLU A 17 -33.44 1.61 16.59
C GLU A 17 -32.32 1.09 15.68
N MET A 18 -32.61 0.13 14.80
CA MET A 18 -31.63 -0.37 13.84
C MET A 18 -31.26 0.70 12.80
N ALA A 19 -32.20 1.53 12.35
CA ALA A 19 -31.91 2.61 11.40
C ALA A 19 -30.88 3.63 11.94
N ILE A 20 -30.79 3.79 13.26
CA ILE A 20 -29.82 4.68 13.91
C ILE A 20 -28.46 3.99 14.13
N VAL A 21 -28.45 2.70 14.48
CA VAL A 21 -27.21 1.94 14.74
C VAL A 21 -26.50 1.52 13.45
N LEU A 22 -27.26 1.19 12.41
CA LEU A 22 -26.74 0.72 11.12
C LEU A 22 -25.73 1.68 10.46
N PRO A 23 -25.94 3.01 10.37
CA PRO A 23 -24.93 3.91 9.79
C PRO A 23 -23.62 3.91 10.59
N LEU A 24 -23.68 3.83 11.92
CA LEU A 24 -22.48 3.71 12.76
C LEU A 24 -21.74 2.39 12.51
N LEU A 25 -22.49 1.29 12.43
CA LEU A 25 -21.95 -0.04 12.13
C LEU A 25 -21.26 -0.06 10.76
N LEU A 26 -21.91 0.51 9.73
CA LEU A 26 -21.35 0.59 8.37
C LEU A 26 -20.10 1.46 8.32
N LEU A 27 -20.03 2.55 9.09
CA LEU A 27 -18.84 3.38 9.18
C LEU A 27 -17.66 2.60 9.79
N VAL A 28 -17.90 1.87 10.88
CA VAL A 28 -16.87 1.02 11.52
C VAL A 28 -16.41 -0.08 10.57
N LEU A 29 -17.34 -0.79 9.92
CA LEU A 29 -17.00 -1.84 8.95
C LEU A 29 -16.23 -1.28 7.76
N GLY A 30 -16.66 -0.15 7.20
CA GLY A 30 -15.95 0.55 6.14
C GLY A 30 -14.52 0.91 6.55
N GLY A 31 -14.34 1.48 7.75
CA GLY A 31 -13.03 1.80 8.30
C GLY A 31 -12.11 0.58 8.42
N VAL A 32 -12.62 -0.55 8.92
CA VAL A 32 -11.86 -1.80 9.04
C VAL A 32 -11.45 -2.33 7.66
N ILE A 33 -12.35 -2.30 6.67
CA ILE A 33 -12.07 -2.76 5.31
C ILE A 33 -11.00 -1.88 4.65
N GLU A 34 -11.12 -0.55 4.74
CA GLU A 34 -10.14 0.38 4.19
C GLU A 34 -8.77 0.19 4.84
N PHE A 35 -8.74 0.04 6.17
CA PHE A 35 -7.49 -0.19 6.91
C PHE A 35 -6.82 -1.51 6.53
N GLY A 36 -7.59 -2.61 6.46
CA GLY A 36 -7.07 -3.90 6.03
C GLY A 36 -6.50 -3.85 4.62
N ARG A 37 -7.16 -3.12 3.70
CA ARG A 37 -6.68 -2.95 2.33
C ARG A 37 -5.42 -2.09 2.26
N ALA A 38 -5.31 -1.03 3.05
CA ALA A 38 -4.10 -0.22 3.13
C ALA A 38 -2.89 -1.03 3.61
N LEU A 39 -3.07 -1.87 4.65
CA LEU A 39 -2.01 -2.76 5.12
C LEU A 39 -1.60 -3.81 4.07
N PHE A 40 -2.57 -4.38 3.37
CA PHE A 40 -2.29 -5.33 2.28
C PHE A 40 -1.43 -4.70 1.18
N ILE A 41 -1.81 -3.49 0.74
CA ILE A 41 -1.06 -2.71 -0.26
C ILE A 41 0.36 -2.40 0.24
N GLN A 42 0.50 -1.98 1.51
CA GLN A 42 1.81 -1.68 2.11
C GLN A 42 2.72 -2.91 2.14
N ASN A 43 2.19 -4.09 2.48
CA ASN A 43 2.93 -5.34 2.50
C ASN A 43 3.40 -5.75 1.10
N MET A 44 2.52 -5.64 0.09
CA MET A 44 2.87 -5.88 -1.31
C MET A 44 3.96 -4.93 -1.79
N ALA A 45 3.81 -3.62 -1.54
CA ALA A 45 4.82 -2.62 -1.91
C ALA A 45 6.18 -2.88 -1.22
N THR A 46 6.17 -3.38 0.01
CA THR A 46 7.39 -3.78 0.74
C THR A 46 8.07 -4.98 0.10
N ASN A 47 7.31 -6.00 -0.25
CA ASN A 47 7.85 -7.16 -0.95
C ASN A 47 8.41 -6.79 -2.33
N ALA A 48 7.67 -5.98 -3.08
CA ALA A 48 8.06 -5.54 -4.40
C ALA A 48 9.32 -4.65 -4.38
N ALA A 49 9.41 -3.70 -3.42
CA ALA A 49 10.61 -2.90 -3.23
C ALA A 49 11.85 -3.77 -2.93
N ARG A 50 11.70 -4.82 -2.12
CA ARG A 50 12.78 -5.77 -1.82
C ARG A 50 13.23 -6.55 -3.05
N GLU A 51 12.31 -7.08 -3.84
CA GLU A 51 12.67 -7.82 -5.05
C GLU A 51 13.29 -6.89 -6.10
N GLY A 52 12.78 -5.67 -6.24
CA GLY A 52 13.39 -4.63 -7.08
C GLY A 52 14.81 -4.28 -6.62
N ALA A 53 15.02 -4.08 -5.32
CA ALA A 53 16.34 -3.81 -4.75
C ALA A 53 17.31 -4.98 -4.98
N ARG A 54 16.84 -6.22 -4.87
CA ARG A 54 17.64 -7.42 -5.14
C ARG A 54 18.08 -7.48 -6.60
N MET A 55 17.16 -7.27 -7.53
CA MET A 55 17.47 -7.25 -8.96
C MET A 55 18.53 -6.18 -9.27
N ARG A 56 18.37 -4.97 -8.74
CA ARG A 56 19.34 -3.89 -8.95
C ARG A 56 20.68 -4.16 -8.29
N ALA A 57 20.69 -4.73 -7.09
CA ALA A 57 21.90 -5.12 -6.36
C ALA A 57 22.73 -6.19 -7.10
N LEU A 58 22.06 -7.10 -7.82
CA LEU A 58 22.67 -8.13 -8.66
C LEU A 58 23.14 -7.61 -10.03
N GLY A 59 22.89 -6.33 -10.35
CA GLY A 59 23.34 -5.70 -11.59
C GLY A 59 22.36 -5.80 -12.76
N TYR A 60 21.12 -6.28 -12.55
CA TYR A 60 20.09 -6.27 -13.58
C TYR A 60 19.69 -4.83 -13.96
N THR A 61 19.12 -4.69 -15.17
CA THR A 61 18.68 -3.40 -15.70
C THR A 61 17.47 -2.84 -14.95
N THR A 62 17.21 -1.54 -15.12
CA THR A 62 16.00 -0.87 -14.62
C THR A 62 14.73 -1.56 -15.13
N THR A 63 14.72 -1.99 -16.39
CA THR A 63 13.57 -2.63 -17.04
C THR A 63 13.25 -3.97 -16.42
N GLU A 64 14.24 -4.85 -16.30
CA GLU A 64 14.06 -6.19 -15.69
C GLU A 64 13.64 -6.09 -14.23
N ALA A 65 14.23 -5.17 -13.48
CA ALA A 65 13.83 -4.90 -12.10
C ALA A 65 12.37 -4.39 -12.04
N THR A 66 11.96 -3.55 -12.98
CA THR A 66 10.59 -3.02 -13.06
C THR A 66 9.58 -4.10 -13.39
N ASP A 67 9.89 -4.99 -14.34
CA ASP A 67 9.03 -6.13 -14.65
C ASP A 67 8.86 -7.05 -13.45
N ARG A 68 9.93 -7.24 -12.68
CA ARG A 68 9.89 -8.04 -11.47
C ARG A 68 9.08 -7.37 -10.36
N VAL A 69 9.24 -6.06 -10.15
CA VAL A 69 8.40 -5.26 -9.23
C VAL A 69 6.94 -5.34 -9.67
N ASN A 70 6.64 -5.17 -10.96
CA ASN A 70 5.29 -5.28 -11.50
C ASN A 70 4.69 -6.66 -11.20
N SER A 71 5.46 -7.75 -11.39
CA SER A 71 5.02 -9.12 -11.08
C SER A 71 4.71 -9.33 -9.59
N ALA A 72 5.46 -8.68 -8.70
CA ALA A 72 5.27 -8.76 -7.25
C ALA A 72 4.06 -7.94 -6.77
N MET A 73 3.54 -7.05 -7.60
CA MET A 73 2.40 -6.17 -7.32
C MET A 73 1.10 -6.68 -7.97
N ILE A 74 1.13 -7.81 -8.70
CA ILE A 74 -0.06 -8.42 -9.30
C ILE A 74 -1.04 -8.83 -8.19
N GLY A 75 -2.30 -8.38 -8.31
CA GLY A 75 -3.35 -8.62 -7.31
C GLY A 75 -3.59 -7.45 -6.36
N MET A 76 -2.85 -6.35 -6.51
CA MET A 76 -3.07 -5.14 -5.74
C MET A 76 -4.21 -4.30 -6.35
N ALA A 77 -5.16 -3.86 -5.53
CA ALA A 77 -6.27 -2.99 -5.93
C ALA A 77 -5.86 -1.50 -6.08
N ALA A 78 -4.58 -1.21 -6.29
CA ALA A 78 -4.14 0.15 -6.56
C ALA A 78 -4.31 0.46 -8.05
N THR A 79 -4.83 1.65 -8.33
CA THR A 79 -5.05 2.13 -9.70
C THR A 79 -3.75 2.52 -10.39
N SER A 80 -2.71 2.84 -9.63
CA SER A 80 -1.37 3.15 -10.14
C SER A 80 -0.31 3.04 -9.05
N PHE A 81 0.96 2.92 -9.42
CA PHE A 81 2.09 3.04 -8.50
C PHE A 81 3.30 3.61 -9.22
N THR A 82 4.20 4.22 -8.49
CA THR A 82 5.46 4.74 -9.01
C THR A 82 6.62 3.97 -8.40
N ILE A 83 7.64 3.71 -9.22
CA ILE A 83 8.88 3.07 -8.79
C ILE A 83 10.03 4.06 -9.02
N GLN A 84 10.90 4.20 -8.03
CA GLN A 84 12.13 4.98 -8.15
C GLN A 84 13.32 4.15 -7.73
N TYR A 85 14.37 4.20 -8.54
CA TYR A 85 15.63 3.51 -8.28
C TYR A 85 16.71 4.55 -8.01
N HIS A 86 17.43 4.38 -6.92
CA HIS A 86 18.55 5.22 -6.54
C HIS A 86 19.71 4.34 -6.14
N LEU A 87 20.88 4.62 -6.68
CA LEU A 87 22.11 4.12 -6.09
C LEU A 87 22.58 5.12 -5.03
N VAL A 88 23.08 4.61 -3.93
CA VAL A 88 23.75 5.37 -2.89
C VAL A 88 25.21 4.94 -2.91
N GLN A 89 26.08 5.86 -3.36
CA GLN A 89 27.51 5.65 -3.52
C GLN A 89 28.29 6.43 -2.47
N ASP A 90 29.43 5.86 -2.06
CA ASP A 90 30.42 6.41 -1.13
C ASP A 90 29.94 6.64 0.32
N ALA A 91 30.89 6.81 1.24
CA ALA A 91 30.60 7.21 2.63
C ALA A 91 29.95 8.61 2.71
N ALA A 92 30.08 9.43 1.66
CA ALA A 92 29.44 10.73 1.53
C ALA A 92 27.94 10.67 1.21
N GLY A 93 27.40 9.49 0.84
CA GLY A 93 25.98 9.29 0.60
C GLY A 93 25.47 9.92 -0.72
N THR A 94 26.32 9.99 -1.74
CA THR A 94 25.95 10.50 -3.06
C THR A 94 24.82 9.65 -3.62
N THR A 95 23.69 10.26 -3.99
CA THR A 95 22.55 9.53 -4.54
C THR A 95 22.37 9.85 -6.02
N THR A 96 22.42 8.81 -6.85
CA THR A 96 22.24 8.95 -8.30
C THR A 96 20.98 8.23 -8.74
N VAL A 97 20.10 8.95 -9.42
CA VAL A 97 18.83 8.41 -9.94
C VAL A 97 19.12 7.42 -11.06
N ASN A 98 18.45 6.27 -11.03
CA ASN A 98 18.52 5.18 -12.01
C ASN A 98 19.87 4.54 -12.27
N GLY A 99 20.97 4.98 -11.68
CA GLY A 99 22.26 4.37 -12.01
C GLY A 99 22.44 2.97 -11.43
N ASN A 100 23.41 2.28 -11.98
CA ASN A 100 23.63 0.87 -11.77
C ASN A 100 24.68 0.63 -10.68
N CYS A 101 24.69 -0.58 -10.11
CA CYS A 101 25.82 -0.98 -9.27
C CYS A 101 27.11 -0.97 -10.09
N PRO A 102 28.21 -0.42 -9.55
CA PRO A 102 29.50 -0.47 -10.21
C PRO A 102 29.99 -1.92 -10.29
N THR A 103 30.84 -2.21 -11.29
CA THR A 103 31.42 -3.55 -11.51
C THR A 103 32.39 -3.98 -10.40
N THR A 104 32.89 -3.01 -9.62
CA THR A 104 33.72 -3.22 -8.43
C THR A 104 33.01 -2.56 -7.24
N PRO A 105 31.98 -3.21 -6.65
CA PRO A 105 31.17 -2.60 -5.61
C PRO A 105 31.98 -2.38 -4.32
N LEU A 106 31.90 -1.15 -3.79
CA LEU A 106 32.42 -0.84 -2.47
C LEU A 106 31.44 -1.34 -1.40
N ILE A 107 31.95 -1.53 -0.18
CA ILE A 107 31.11 -1.95 0.95
C ILE A 107 29.97 -0.97 1.28
N THR A 108 30.15 0.29 0.89
CA THR A 108 29.21 1.39 1.09
C THR A 108 28.13 1.47 0.01
N ASP A 109 28.32 0.81 -1.13
CA ASP A 109 27.41 0.94 -2.27
C ASP A 109 26.10 0.18 -2.03
N ARG A 110 25.00 0.91 -2.16
CA ARG A 110 23.65 0.37 -1.94
C ARG A 110 22.71 0.75 -3.07
N GLN A 111 21.79 -0.14 -3.38
CA GLN A 111 20.64 0.11 -4.22
C GLN A 111 19.42 0.34 -3.34
N ARG A 112 18.88 1.56 -3.40
CA ARG A 112 17.62 1.94 -2.79
C ARG A 112 16.52 1.90 -3.85
N VAL A 113 15.46 1.16 -3.54
CA VAL A 113 14.26 1.09 -4.38
C VAL A 113 13.08 1.55 -3.57
N THR A 114 12.39 2.55 -4.11
CA THR A 114 11.19 3.14 -3.52
C THR A 114 10.00 2.77 -4.38
N VAL A 115 8.98 2.19 -3.77
CA VAL A 115 7.71 1.86 -4.40
C VAL A 115 6.60 2.61 -3.69
N SER A 116 5.89 3.45 -4.43
CA SER A 116 4.83 4.32 -3.90
C SER A 116 3.52 4.02 -4.62
N PRO A 117 2.66 3.16 -4.04
CA PRO A 117 1.34 2.90 -4.59
C PRO A 117 0.35 4.03 -4.31
N SER A 118 -0.55 4.29 -5.26
CA SER A 118 -1.69 5.17 -5.04
C SER A 118 -2.79 4.41 -4.28
N PHE A 119 -3.34 5.07 -3.27
CA PHE A 119 -4.48 4.56 -2.51
C PHE A 119 -5.71 5.39 -2.84
N ALA A 120 -6.84 4.73 -3.09
CA ALA A 120 -8.12 5.38 -3.33
C ALA A 120 -9.16 4.73 -2.43
N PHE A 121 -9.89 5.50 -1.62
CA PHE A 121 -10.95 4.93 -0.78
C PHE A 121 -12.07 4.33 -1.65
N ILE A 122 -12.55 3.14 -1.29
CA ILE A 122 -13.79 2.56 -1.82
C ILE A 122 -14.98 3.34 -1.25
N PHE A 123 -14.90 3.72 0.03
CA PHE A 123 -15.89 4.55 0.71
C PHE A 123 -15.31 5.96 0.92
N PRO A 124 -15.50 6.90 -0.02
CA PRO A 124 -14.97 8.25 0.12
C PRO A 124 -15.67 8.97 1.28
N LEU A 125 -14.91 9.25 2.34
CA LEU A 125 -15.37 10.06 3.46
C LEU A 125 -15.10 11.53 3.16
N PRO A 126 -16.10 12.42 3.28
CA PRO A 126 -15.90 13.86 3.11
C PRO A 126 -14.80 14.38 4.04
N GLY A 127 -13.83 15.12 3.50
CA GLY A 127 -12.75 15.71 4.29
C GLY A 127 -11.60 14.75 4.64
N VAL A 128 -11.63 13.49 4.21
CA VAL A 128 -10.52 12.54 4.41
C VAL A 128 -9.81 12.29 3.08
N THR A 129 -8.53 12.68 3.01
CA THR A 129 -7.69 12.43 1.84
C THR A 129 -6.95 11.10 1.96
N ALA A 130 -6.70 10.45 0.83
CA ALA A 130 -5.99 9.18 0.81
C ALA A 130 -4.54 9.37 1.27
N PRO A 131 -4.01 8.49 2.15
CA PRO A 131 -2.62 8.58 2.58
C PRO A 131 -1.68 8.20 1.43
N THR A 132 -0.52 8.85 1.39
CA THR A 132 0.58 8.42 0.52
C THR A 132 1.29 7.24 1.16
N LEU A 133 1.09 6.06 0.60
CA LEU A 133 1.80 4.85 0.99
C LEU A 133 3.16 4.85 0.28
N THR A 134 4.23 4.68 1.03
CA THR A 134 5.59 4.61 0.46
C THR A 134 6.34 3.50 1.15
N SER A 135 6.98 2.67 0.34
CA SER A 135 7.82 1.59 0.80
C SER A 135 9.21 1.76 0.23
N GLN A 136 10.23 1.57 1.05
CA GLN A 136 11.62 1.64 0.62
C GLN A 136 12.35 0.38 1.05
N SER A 137 13.21 -0.12 0.17
CA SER A 137 14.14 -1.20 0.47
C SER A 137 15.53 -0.84 -0.02
N GLU A 138 16.54 -1.17 0.77
CA GLU A 138 17.94 -1.03 0.39
C GLU A 138 18.64 -2.39 0.41
N MET A 139 19.51 -2.62 -0.58
CA MET A 139 20.40 -3.78 -0.62
C MET A 139 21.80 -3.35 -1.04
N ARG A 140 22.83 -4.04 -0.54
CA ARG A 140 24.22 -3.76 -0.93
C ARG A 140 24.45 -4.25 -2.35
N CYS A 141 25.23 -3.51 -3.13
CA CYS A 141 25.65 -3.95 -4.45
C CYS A 141 26.54 -5.22 -4.32
N GLY A 142 26.29 -6.22 -5.17
CA GLY A 142 27.06 -7.47 -5.19
C GLY A 142 26.45 -8.66 -4.44
N GLY A 143 25.36 -8.46 -3.70
CA GLY A 143 24.67 -9.51 -2.92
C GLY A 143 25.19 -9.64 -1.50
#